data_AF-W3VF83-F1
#
_entry.id   AF-W3VF83-F1
#
_cell.length_a   1.000
_cell.length_b   1.000
_cell.length_c   1.000
_cell.angle_alpha   90.00
_cell.angle_beta   90.00
_cell.angle_gamma   90.00
#
_symmetry.space_group_name_H-M   'P 1'
#
loop_
_entity.id
_entity.type
_entity.pdbx_description
1 polymer ?
#
loop_
_entity_poly.entity_id
_entity_poly.type
_entity_poly.pdbx_seq_one_letter_code
_entity_poly.pdbx_strand_id
1 'polypeptide(L)'
;MPNDAHVSTPGAAACISTRSKGMFEVVDMTSVRDVDAATFIDAYAQHLKRSGKIEVPVWVDIVKTGHFKEQAPYNPDWFYVRAAALARHIYLRKAVGIGHLRKFHGGASNRGFRPSHHADASGSVQRKVVQGLEGIGVLEKDPKGGRRISQDGMRDLDRIAVACLEAAREEEESESEEEDEEEDDE
;
A
#
# COMPACT_ATOMS: atom_id res chain seq x y z
N MET A 1 -62.05 10.22 19.56
CA MET A 1 -62.92 10.13 18.38
C MET A 1 -62.51 11.21 17.39
N PRO A 2 -62.46 10.89 16.10
CA PRO A 2 -61.78 11.65 15.05
C PRO A 2 -62.73 12.59 14.28
N ASN A 3 -62.15 13.23 13.25
CA ASN A 3 -62.75 13.93 12.10
C ASN A 3 -62.78 15.46 12.21
N ASP A 4 -62.47 16.24 11.19
CA ASP A 4 -61.99 16.04 9.81
C ASP A 4 -61.62 17.45 9.31
N ALA A 5 -60.55 17.61 8.55
CA ALA A 5 -60.40 18.77 7.66
C ALA A 5 -59.38 18.47 6.56
N HIS A 6 -59.89 17.88 5.50
CA HIS A 6 -59.21 17.77 4.21
C HIS A 6 -59.31 19.13 3.50
N VAL A 7 -58.18 19.75 3.14
CA VAL A 7 -58.12 20.76 2.07
C VAL A 7 -56.95 20.43 1.15
N SER A 8 -57.23 20.56 -0.14
CA SER A 8 -56.49 20.07 -1.30
C SER A 8 -55.72 21.21 -1.99
N THR A 9 -54.45 20.91 -2.36
CA THR A 9 -53.62 21.38 -3.51
C THR A 9 -53.31 22.89 -3.66
N PRO A 10 -52.28 23.36 -4.45
CA PRO A 10 -51.48 22.76 -5.55
C PRO A 10 -49.95 22.79 -5.27
N GLY A 11 -49.00 22.19 -6.01
CA GLY A 11 -48.72 22.12 -7.45
C GLY A 11 -47.27 22.60 -7.69
N ALA A 12 -46.50 21.84 -8.48
CA ALA A 12 -45.21 22.20 -9.11
C ALA A 12 -43.97 22.46 -8.24
N ALA A 13 -42.98 21.55 -8.33
CA ALA A 13 -41.67 21.86 -8.91
C ALA A 13 -40.79 20.60 -8.91
N ALA A 14 -40.59 20.04 -10.10
CA ALA A 14 -39.42 19.22 -10.36
C ALA A 14 -38.17 20.10 -10.24
N CYS A 15 -37.23 19.68 -9.41
CA CYS A 15 -35.81 19.91 -9.69
C CYS A 15 -35.10 18.60 -9.40
N ILE A 16 -35.04 17.76 -10.43
CA ILE A 16 -33.99 16.77 -10.59
C ILE A 16 -32.72 17.60 -10.62
N SER A 17 -32.12 17.85 -9.46
CA SER A 17 -30.75 18.32 -9.39
C SER A 17 -29.90 17.15 -9.82
N THR A 18 -29.73 17.05 -11.13
CA THR A 18 -28.58 16.46 -11.77
C THR A 18 -27.37 17.15 -11.16
N ARG A 19 -26.92 16.61 -10.03
CA ARG A 19 -25.59 16.86 -9.54
C ARG A 19 -24.70 16.17 -10.54
N SER A 20 -24.44 16.89 -11.63
CA SER A 20 -23.28 16.70 -12.46
C SER A 20 -22.15 16.47 -11.47
N LYS A 21 -21.68 15.22 -11.41
CA LYS A 21 -20.30 14.98 -11.06
C LYS A 21 -19.53 15.58 -12.22
N GLY A 22 -19.49 16.92 -12.25
CA GLY A 22 -18.37 17.60 -12.85
C GLY A 22 -17.18 16.94 -12.22
N MET A 23 -16.35 16.34 -13.07
CA MET A 23 -14.95 16.10 -12.80
C MET A 23 -14.39 17.42 -12.28
N PHE A 24 -14.49 17.59 -10.97
CA PHE A 24 -13.75 18.60 -10.26
C PHE A 24 -12.37 17.98 -10.17
N GLU A 25 -11.60 18.18 -11.24
CA GLU A 25 -10.19 17.90 -11.32
C GLU A 25 -9.51 18.82 -10.31
N VAL A 26 -9.62 18.47 -9.03
CA VAL A 26 -8.62 18.88 -8.06
C VAL A 26 -7.38 18.17 -8.53
N VAL A 27 -6.39 18.93 -8.98
CA VAL A 27 -5.02 18.44 -9.02
C VAL A 27 -4.58 18.31 -7.56
N ASP A 28 -5.16 17.32 -6.87
CA ASP A 28 -4.74 16.92 -5.54
C ASP A 28 -3.33 16.38 -5.72
N MET A 29 -2.40 16.86 -4.90
CA MET A 29 -1.05 16.30 -4.86
C MET A 29 -1.20 14.80 -4.56
N THR A 30 -1.02 13.98 -5.58
CA THR A 30 -1.21 12.53 -5.51
C THR A 30 -0.29 11.96 -4.45
N SER A 31 -0.88 11.20 -3.53
CA SER A 31 -0.17 10.67 -2.38
C SER A 31 -0.19 9.16 -2.39
N VAL A 32 0.72 8.53 -1.64
CA VAL A 32 0.75 7.06 -1.46
C VAL A 32 -0.56 6.48 -0.91
N ARG A 33 -1.46 7.33 -0.40
CA ARG A 33 -2.79 6.90 0.08
C ARG A 33 -3.78 6.63 -1.05
N ASP A 34 -3.55 7.23 -2.22
CA ASP A 34 -4.49 7.23 -3.34
C ASP A 34 -4.23 6.05 -4.30
N VAL A 35 -3.18 5.26 -4.04
CA VAL A 35 -2.77 4.10 -4.84
C VAL A 35 -3.08 2.80 -4.10
N ASP A 36 -3.46 1.77 -4.87
CA ASP A 36 -3.56 0.41 -4.33
C ASP A 36 -2.24 -0.03 -3.67
N ALA A 37 -2.38 -0.81 -2.60
CA ALA A 37 -1.24 -1.19 -1.80
C ALA A 37 -0.34 -2.20 -2.52
N ALA A 38 -0.89 -3.14 -3.28
CA ALA A 38 -0.12 -4.18 -3.94
C ALA A 38 0.67 -3.61 -5.12
N THR A 39 -0.02 -2.87 -6.00
CA THR A 39 0.60 -2.24 -7.18
C THR A 39 1.74 -1.30 -6.78
N PHE A 40 1.54 -0.48 -5.75
CA PHE A 40 2.59 0.40 -5.23
C PHE A 40 3.79 -0.37 -4.68
N ILE A 41 3.56 -1.45 -3.92
CA ILE A 41 4.63 -2.23 -3.30
C ILE A 41 5.51 -2.87 -4.38
N ASP A 42 4.89 -3.39 -5.44
CA ASP A 42 5.62 -4.05 -6.53
C ASP A 42 6.40 -3.05 -7.37
N ALA A 43 5.80 -1.92 -7.74
CA ALA A 43 6.48 -0.84 -8.46
C ALA A 43 7.66 -0.26 -7.66
N TYR A 44 7.48 -0.02 -6.36
CA TYR A 44 8.54 0.49 -5.50
C TYR A 44 9.65 -0.56 -5.29
N ALA A 45 9.31 -1.84 -5.18
CA ALA A 45 10.30 -2.91 -5.10
C ALA A 45 11.18 -2.97 -6.36
N GLN A 46 10.58 -2.81 -7.54
CA GLN A 46 11.32 -2.73 -8.80
C GLN A 46 12.19 -1.47 -8.88
N HIS A 47 11.72 -0.32 -8.38
CA HIS A 47 12.53 0.90 -8.30
C HIS A 47 13.76 0.71 -7.40
N LEU A 48 13.58 0.10 -6.24
CA LEU A 48 14.68 -0.20 -5.31
C LEU A 48 15.70 -1.17 -5.93
N LYS A 49 15.23 -2.18 -6.69
CA LYS A 49 16.09 -3.12 -7.41
C LYS A 49 16.90 -2.41 -8.50
N ARG A 50 16.28 -1.54 -9.28
CA ARG A 50 16.94 -0.71 -10.32
C ARG A 50 17.98 0.23 -9.72
N SER A 51 17.69 0.79 -8.56
CA SER A 51 18.59 1.71 -7.85
C SER A 51 19.85 0.99 -7.32
N GLY A 52 19.73 -0.28 -6.90
CA GLY A 52 20.86 -1.09 -6.43
C GLY A 52 21.53 -0.59 -5.14
N LYS A 53 20.94 0.40 -4.46
CA LYS A 53 21.50 1.05 -3.27
C LYS A 53 21.18 0.33 -1.95
N ILE A 54 20.29 -0.65 -1.96
CA ILE A 54 19.96 -1.43 -0.76
C ILE A 54 21.04 -2.48 -0.54
N GLU A 55 21.67 -2.45 0.64
CA GLU A 55 22.51 -3.54 1.10
C GLU A 55 21.65 -4.77 1.41
N VAL A 56 21.70 -5.77 0.52
CA VAL A 56 21.04 -7.05 0.73
C VAL A 56 21.93 -7.93 1.61
N PRO A 57 21.46 -8.39 2.78
CA PRO A 57 22.23 -9.28 3.63
C PRO A 57 22.49 -10.65 2.97
N VAL A 58 23.66 -11.22 3.26
CA VAL A 58 24.10 -12.52 2.69
C VAL A 58 23.13 -13.67 2.96
N TRP A 59 22.39 -13.65 4.07
CA TRP A 59 21.51 -14.73 4.50
C TRP A 59 20.09 -14.69 3.91
N VAL A 60 19.76 -13.71 3.05
CA VAL A 60 18.39 -13.47 2.55
C VAL A 60 17.80 -14.66 1.78
N ASP A 61 18.65 -15.46 1.15
CA ASP A 61 18.31 -16.66 0.40
C ASP A 61 17.97 -17.87 1.29
N ILE A 62 18.57 -17.95 2.48
CA ILE A 62 18.45 -19.11 3.38
C ILE A 62 17.33 -18.94 4.40
N VAL A 63 16.98 -17.70 4.77
CA VAL A 63 16.09 -17.45 5.91
C VAL A 63 14.61 -17.53 5.58
N LYS A 64 13.84 -17.92 6.60
CA LYS A 64 12.40 -17.66 6.67
C LYS A 64 12.09 -16.31 7.30
N THR A 65 10.96 -15.74 6.88
CA THR A 65 10.54 -14.39 7.27
C THR A 65 10.06 -14.27 8.71
N GLY A 66 9.64 -15.38 9.32
CA GLY A 66 9.22 -15.51 10.71
C GLY A 66 9.31 -16.97 11.14
N HIS A 67 9.45 -17.23 12.44
CA HIS A 67 9.57 -18.59 12.94
C HIS A 67 8.33 -19.45 12.65
N PHE A 68 7.16 -18.81 12.61
CA PHE A 68 5.87 -19.44 12.34
C PHE A 68 5.64 -19.87 10.89
N LYS A 69 6.51 -19.48 9.95
CA LYS A 69 6.48 -19.96 8.57
C LYS A 69 7.26 -21.28 8.46
N GLU A 70 6.74 -22.19 7.66
CA GLU A 70 7.37 -23.50 7.41
C GLU A 70 8.43 -23.42 6.31
N GLN A 71 8.14 -22.66 5.25
CA GLN A 71 9.01 -22.49 4.10
C GLN A 71 9.56 -21.06 3.99
N ALA A 72 10.68 -20.94 3.27
CA ALA A 72 11.22 -19.65 2.85
C ALA A 72 10.34 -19.02 1.75
N PRO A 73 10.41 -17.70 1.54
CA PRO A 73 9.71 -17.04 0.44
C PRO A 73 10.14 -17.61 -0.92
N TYR A 74 9.16 -17.84 -1.80
CA TYR A 74 9.41 -18.36 -3.15
C TYR A 74 10.02 -17.31 -4.09
N ASN A 75 9.66 -16.04 -3.93
CA ASN A 75 10.20 -14.96 -4.73
C ASN A 75 11.63 -14.63 -4.25
N PRO A 76 12.67 -14.68 -5.11
CA PRO A 76 14.05 -14.34 -4.72
C PRO A 76 14.23 -12.87 -4.32
N ASP A 77 13.40 -11.98 -4.88
CA ASP A 77 13.43 -10.53 -4.63
C ASP A 77 12.53 -10.11 -3.45
N TRP A 78 12.11 -11.06 -2.60
CA TRP A 78 11.21 -10.81 -1.47
C TRP A 78 11.72 -9.74 -0.49
N PHE A 79 13.03 -9.53 -0.42
CA PHE A 79 13.64 -8.51 0.43
C PHE A 79 13.29 -7.09 -0.01
N TYR A 80 13.22 -6.84 -1.33
CA TYR A 80 12.83 -5.55 -1.89
C TYR A 80 11.34 -5.28 -1.70
N VAL A 81 10.50 -6.30 -1.92
CA VAL A 81 9.06 -6.25 -1.63
C VAL A 81 8.82 -5.91 -0.16
N ARG A 82 9.61 -6.50 0.75
CA ARG A 82 9.54 -6.20 2.18
C ARG A 82 9.98 -4.77 2.50
N ALA A 83 11.01 -4.26 1.83
CA ALA A 83 11.45 -2.87 1.97
C ALA A 83 10.36 -1.89 1.54
N ALA A 84 9.71 -2.15 0.40
CA ALA A 84 8.60 -1.36 -0.09
C ALA A 84 7.40 -1.35 0.86
N ALA A 85 6.97 -2.52 1.33
CA ALA A 85 5.88 -2.65 2.28
C ALA A 85 6.15 -1.88 3.59
N LEU A 86 7.40 -1.94 4.08
CA LEU A 86 7.81 -1.21 5.28
C LEU A 86 7.86 0.30 5.07
N ALA A 87 8.40 0.77 3.94
CA ALA A 87 8.42 2.19 3.60
C ALA A 87 7.00 2.78 3.56
N ARG A 88 6.07 2.09 2.88
CA ARG A 88 4.65 2.47 2.85
C ARG A 88 4.01 2.48 4.24
N HIS A 89 4.28 1.47 5.06
CA HIS A 89 3.73 1.40 6.41
C HIS A 89 4.21 2.57 7.30
N ILE A 90 5.49 2.93 7.21
CA ILE A 90 6.07 4.03 7.98
C ILE A 90 5.50 5.38 7.51
N TYR A 91 5.32 5.57 6.20
CA TYR A 91 4.67 6.75 5.63
C TYR A 91 3.28 6.99 6.26
N LEU A 92 2.47 5.93 6.39
CA LEU A 92 1.09 6.04 6.89
C LEU A 92 1.01 6.32 8.39
N ARG A 93 1.86 5.69 9.21
CA ARG A 93 1.79 5.76 10.68
C ARG A 93 2.73 6.80 11.31
N LYS A 94 3.51 7.54 10.50
CA LYS A 94 4.44 8.63 10.87
C LYS A 94 5.64 8.23 11.76
N ALA A 95 5.43 7.47 12.82
CA ALA A 95 6.48 6.99 13.71
C ALA A 95 6.28 5.50 14.04
N VAL A 96 7.24 4.66 13.66
CA VAL A 96 7.13 3.20 13.82
C VAL A 96 8.40 2.59 14.41
N GLY A 97 8.21 1.69 15.39
CA GLY A 97 9.28 0.90 15.99
C GLY A 97 9.33 -0.53 15.44
N ILE A 98 10.48 -1.19 15.56
CA ILE A 98 10.68 -2.59 15.11
C ILE A 98 9.67 -3.54 15.77
N GLY A 99 9.33 -3.33 17.05
CA GLY A 99 8.33 -4.16 17.74
C GLY A 99 6.94 -4.09 17.09
N HIS A 100 6.55 -2.92 16.57
CA HIS A 100 5.29 -2.78 15.83
C HIS A 100 5.35 -3.52 14.49
N LEU A 101 6.46 -3.37 13.76
CA LEU A 101 6.67 -4.07 12.48
C LEU A 101 6.67 -5.59 12.64
N ARG A 102 7.20 -6.10 13.76
CA ARG A 102 7.19 -7.53 14.09
C ARG A 102 5.78 -8.07 14.30
N LYS A 103 4.91 -7.30 14.96
CA LYS A 103 3.50 -7.66 15.13
C LYS A 103 2.71 -7.54 13.83
N PHE A 104 2.97 -6.48 13.05
CA PHE A 104 2.31 -6.23 11.76
C PHE A 104 2.60 -7.35 10.75
N HIS A 105 3.86 -7.77 10.63
CA HIS A 105 4.24 -8.91 9.78
C HIS A 105 4.14 -10.27 10.50
N GLY A 106 3.60 -10.29 11.72
CA GLY A 106 3.34 -11.51 12.47
C GLY A 106 2.21 -12.32 11.84
N GLY A 107 2.00 -13.53 12.32
CA GLY A 107 0.96 -14.41 11.78
C GLY A 107 0.56 -15.51 12.75
N ALA A 108 -0.43 -16.29 12.35
CA ALA A 108 -0.83 -17.48 13.11
C ALA A 108 0.24 -18.57 12.95
N SER A 109 0.76 -19.07 14.07
CA SER A 109 1.65 -20.22 14.10
C SER A 109 0.84 -21.49 14.24
N ASN A 110 1.00 -22.41 13.31
CA ASN A 110 0.52 -23.78 13.45
C ASN A 110 1.39 -24.50 14.50
N ARG A 111 0.75 -25.18 15.46
CA ARG A 111 1.42 -25.92 16.55
C ARG A 111 1.06 -27.41 16.49
N GLY A 112 0.75 -27.91 15.30
CA GLY A 112 0.31 -29.27 15.06
C GLY A 112 -1.10 -29.50 15.62
N PHE A 113 -1.20 -30.35 16.65
CA PHE A 113 -2.48 -30.69 17.26
C PHE A 113 -3.00 -29.67 18.29
N ARG A 114 -2.19 -28.66 18.64
CA ARG A 114 -2.60 -27.58 19.56
C ARG A 114 -3.20 -26.40 18.77
N PRO A 115 -4.14 -25.63 19.36
CA PRO A 115 -4.73 -24.47 18.70
C PRO A 115 -3.68 -23.48 18.17
N SER A 116 -4.03 -22.69 17.16
CA SER A 116 -3.12 -21.66 16.64
C SER A 116 -3.03 -20.46 17.58
N HIS A 117 -1.85 -19.83 17.66
CA HIS A 117 -1.65 -18.55 18.34
C HIS A 117 -0.85 -17.60 17.46
N HIS A 118 -1.02 -16.29 17.70
CA HIS A 118 -0.23 -15.27 17.04
C HIS A 118 1.24 -15.37 17.45
N ALA A 119 2.13 -15.29 16.46
CA ALA A 119 3.56 -15.23 16.65
C ALA A 119 4.15 -14.04 15.87
N ASP A 120 5.06 -13.32 16.52
CA ASP A 120 5.75 -12.19 15.93
C ASP A 120 6.68 -12.61 14.79
N ALA A 121 6.90 -11.70 13.84
CA ALA A 121 7.88 -11.88 12.78
C ALA A 121 9.34 -11.79 13.28
N SER A 122 10.26 -12.23 12.41
CA SER A 122 11.71 -12.23 12.67
C SER A 122 12.28 -10.81 12.70
N GLY A 123 12.56 -10.31 13.91
CA GLY A 123 13.06 -8.94 14.11
C GLY A 123 14.39 -8.63 13.42
N SER A 124 15.22 -9.63 13.09
CA SER A 124 16.45 -9.43 12.33
C SER A 124 16.15 -8.89 10.93
N VAL A 125 15.15 -9.49 10.26
CA VAL A 125 14.76 -9.12 8.91
C VAL A 125 14.22 -7.69 8.87
N GLN A 126 13.26 -7.34 9.74
CA GLN A 126 12.72 -5.98 9.75
C GLN A 126 13.78 -4.94 10.12
N ARG A 127 14.67 -5.25 11.06
CA ARG A 127 15.74 -4.32 11.45
C ARG A 127 16.71 -4.04 10.30
N LYS A 128 17.10 -5.06 9.55
CA LYS A 128 18.06 -4.93 8.45
C LYS A 128 17.47 -4.18 7.27
N VAL A 129 16.19 -4.39 6.96
CA VAL A 129 15.48 -3.60 5.96
C VAL A 129 15.41 -2.12 6.36
N VAL A 130 15.05 -1.83 7.61
CA VAL A 130 15.01 -0.44 8.10
C VAL A 130 16.39 0.21 8.08
N GLN A 131 17.44 -0.53 8.45
CA GLN A 131 18.83 -0.04 8.35
C GLN A 131 19.24 0.23 6.90
N GLY A 132 18.84 -0.62 5.94
CA GLY A 132 19.10 -0.38 4.51
C GLY A 132 18.38 0.87 4.01
N LEU A 133 17.13 1.10 4.40
CA LEU A 133 16.38 2.31 4.07
C LEU A 133 16.91 3.57 4.77
N GLU A 134 17.44 3.45 5.98
CA GLU A 134 18.19 4.52 6.67
C GLU A 134 19.48 4.86 5.89
N GLY A 135 20.19 3.85 5.34
CA GLY A 135 21.41 4.05 4.54
C GLY A 135 21.19 4.81 3.23
N ILE A 136 20.00 4.69 2.62
CA ILE A 136 19.62 5.42 1.40
C ILE A 136 19.15 6.85 1.74
N GLY A 137 18.83 7.13 3.00
CA GLY A 137 18.27 8.42 3.42
C GLY A 137 16.76 8.55 3.22
N VAL A 138 16.05 7.43 2.99
CA VAL A 138 14.57 7.40 2.91
C VAL A 138 13.95 7.48 4.31
N LEU A 139 14.63 6.89 5.31
CA LEU A 139 14.19 6.89 6.70
C LEU A 139 15.15 7.69 7.59
N GLU A 140 14.57 8.36 8.58
CA GLU A 140 15.27 9.08 9.64
C GLU A 140 14.86 8.54 11.02
N LYS A 141 15.76 8.72 11.99
CA LYS A 141 15.47 8.39 13.40
C LYS A 141 14.70 9.55 14.01
N ASP A 142 13.52 9.25 14.55
CA ASP A 142 12.69 10.26 15.21
C ASP A 142 13.19 10.50 16.65
N PRO A 143 13.29 11.76 17.13
CA PRO A 143 13.72 12.06 18.49
C PRO A 143 12.78 11.51 19.57
N LYS A 144 11.49 11.31 19.26
CA LYS A 144 10.52 10.69 20.18
C LYS A 144 10.58 9.17 20.20
N GLY A 145 11.47 8.58 19.39
CA GLY A 145 11.68 7.15 19.25
C GLY A 145 11.00 6.56 18.02
N GLY A 146 11.61 5.51 17.48
CA GLY A 146 11.17 4.88 16.24
C GLY A 146 11.84 5.45 15.00
N ARG A 147 11.21 5.22 13.85
CA ARG A 147 11.65 5.72 12.54
C ARG A 147 10.53 6.48 11.89
N ARG A 148 10.90 7.57 11.23
CA ARG A 148 10.04 8.44 10.46
C ARG A 148 10.57 8.51 9.03
N ILE A 149 9.68 8.77 8.08
CA ILE A 149 10.08 9.04 6.69
C ILE A 149 10.79 10.40 6.60
N SER A 150 11.90 10.47 5.87
CA SER A 150 12.59 11.73 5.59
C SER A 150 11.79 12.57 4.59
N GLN A 151 12.14 13.85 4.44
CA GLN A 151 11.51 14.69 3.42
C GLN A 151 11.84 14.22 2.00
N ASP A 152 13.07 13.74 1.78
CA ASP A 152 13.50 13.21 0.49
C ASP A 152 12.81 11.88 0.17
N GLY A 153 12.65 11.00 1.18
CA GLY A 153 11.92 9.75 1.06
C GLY A 153 10.43 9.97 0.77
N MET A 154 9.82 11.03 1.34
CA MET A 154 8.45 11.40 1.02
C MET A 154 8.29 11.79 -0.46
N ARG A 155 9.21 12.64 -0.98
CA ARG A 155 9.20 13.03 -2.40
C ARG A 155 9.40 11.86 -3.35
N ASP A 156 10.27 10.90 -2.99
CA ASP A 156 10.51 9.70 -3.81
C ASP A 156 9.27 8.79 -3.86
N LEU A 157 8.64 8.55 -2.71
CA LEU A 157 7.43 7.73 -2.63
C LEU A 157 6.26 8.37 -3.38
N ASP A 158 6.07 9.68 -3.24
CA ASP A 158 4.98 10.40 -3.92
C ASP A 158 5.19 10.43 -5.45
N ARG A 159 6.44 10.57 -5.93
CA ARG A 159 6.75 10.46 -7.38
C ARG A 159 6.39 9.08 -7.94
N ILE A 160 6.69 8.02 -7.19
CA ILE A 160 6.40 6.65 -7.63
C ILE A 160 4.89 6.38 -7.55
N ALA A 161 4.19 6.97 -6.58
CA ALA A 161 2.73 6.92 -6.52
C ALA A 161 2.09 7.54 -7.77
N VAL A 162 2.60 8.68 -8.25
CA VAL A 162 2.15 9.29 -9.52
C VAL A 162 2.34 8.32 -10.68
N ALA A 163 3.55 7.75 -10.82
CA ALA A 163 3.85 6.82 -11.91
C ALA A 163 2.99 5.54 -11.86
N CYS A 164 2.62 5.05 -10.67
CA CYS A 164 1.69 3.93 -10.54
C CYS A 164 0.28 4.27 -10.99
N LEU A 165 -0.19 5.50 -10.74
CA LEU A 165 -1.52 5.94 -11.17
C LEU A 165 -1.57 6.15 -12.68
N GLU A 166 -0.50 6.69 -13.26
CA GLU A 166 -0.35 6.79 -14.71
C GLU A 166 -0.37 5.40 -15.35
N ALA A 167 0.43 4.45 -14.84
CA ALA A 167 0.45 3.08 -15.34
C ALA A 167 -0.90 2.36 -15.20
N ALA A 168 -1.60 2.53 -14.07
CA ALA A 168 -2.92 1.93 -13.89
C ALA A 168 -3.95 2.48 -14.88
N ARG A 169 -3.86 3.78 -15.21
CA ARG A 169 -4.73 4.40 -16.21
C ARG A 169 -4.43 3.91 -17.63
N GLU A 170 -3.14 3.72 -17.95
CA GLU A 170 -2.72 3.14 -19.24
C GLU A 170 -3.22 1.70 -19.41
N GLU A 171 -3.17 0.89 -18.34
CA GLU A 171 -3.70 -0.49 -18.34
C GLU A 171 -5.22 -0.49 -18.59
N GLU A 172 -5.98 0.38 -17.90
CA GLU A 172 -7.43 0.52 -18.11
C GLU A 172 -7.79 0.96 -19.55
N GLU A 173 -6.98 1.86 -20.14
CA GLU A 173 -7.19 2.31 -21.52
C GLU A 173 -6.93 1.18 -22.52
N SER A 174 -5.88 0.39 -22.32
CA SER A 174 -5.61 -0.79 -23.17
C SER A 174 -6.66 -1.89 -23.06
N GLU A 175 -7.19 -2.15 -21.86
CA GLU A 175 -8.23 -3.17 -21.68
C GLU A 175 -9.54 -2.75 -22.36
N SER A 176 -9.86 -1.45 -22.38
CA SER A 176 -11.01 -0.94 -23.11
C SER A 176 -10.86 -0.98 -24.63
N GLU A 177 -9.65 -0.74 -25.15
CA GLU A 177 -9.38 -0.87 -26.59
C GLU A 177 -9.47 -2.34 -27.06
N GLU A 178 -9.01 -3.28 -26.24
CA GLU A 178 -9.13 -4.73 -26.53
C GLU A 178 -10.59 -5.21 -26.49
N GLU A 179 -11.41 -4.71 -25.56
CA GLU A 179 -12.85 -5.03 -25.49
C GLU A 179 -13.63 -4.50 -26.72
N ASP A 180 -13.34 -3.27 -27.17
CA ASP A 180 -13.96 -2.67 -28.36
C ASP A 180 -13.57 -3.43 -29.65
N GLU A 181 -12.34 -3.95 -29.75
CA GLU A 181 -11.89 -4.77 -30.89
C GLU A 181 -12.58 -6.15 -30.93
N GLU A 182 -12.84 -6.78 -29.77
CA GLU A 182 -13.54 -8.08 -29.73
C GLU A 182 -15.05 -7.95 -30.03
N GLU A 183 -15.70 -6.81 -29.72
CA GLU A 183 -17.10 -6.56 -30.11
C GLU A 183 -17.28 -6.35 -31.62
N ASP A 184 -16.29 -5.82 -32.33
CA ASP A 184 -16.35 -5.59 -33.78
C ASP A 184 -16.14 -6.87 -34.63
N ASP A 185 -15.58 -7.93 -34.02
CA ASP A 185 -15.31 -9.24 -34.65
C ASP A 185 -16.43 -10.31 -34.43
N GLU A 186 -17.50 -10.00 -33.67
CA GLU A 186 -18.70 -10.85 -33.45
C GLU A 186 -19.91 -10.50 -34.37
#